data_AF-A0A1G6Z3J5-F1
#
_entry.id   AF-A0A1G6Z3J5-F1
#
_cell.length_a   1.000
_cell.length_b   1.000
_cell.length_c   1.000
_cell.angle_alpha   90.00
_cell.angle_beta   90.00
_cell.angle_gamma   90.00
#
_symmetry.space_group_name_H-M   'P 1'
#
loop_
_entity.id
_entity.type
_entity.pdbx_description
1 polymer ?
#
loop_
_entity_poly.entity_id
_entity_poly.type
_entity_poly.pdbx_seq_one_letter_code
_entity_poly.pdbx_strand_id
1 'polypeptide(L)'
;MTSFSIKRVNAIFVKDWKDLQRNSYVLFTLALPLFFAAWLGRIGEDSAEMIAFPIVFALVIAGAFVQAAMVAEEKEKNTLRGLLLSPASVTEVFVGKSLLSGIMTVAVVTGCIWLAEFKVPSLPLFALSIVIALVLFLAIGTLLGLLSRTVMETSIIGMPVMLIFGMSSMFKSMITNETILTVLDYLPNELLMKIWSGLESGSFVGESFLILTVWALVSVAATVVVYRKRRMD
;
A
#
# COMPACT_ATOMS: atom_id res chain seq x y z
N MET A 1 -2.86 -31.54 -7.24
CA MET A 1 -2.04 -30.57 -6.48
C MET A 1 -1.25 -29.77 -7.49
N THR A 2 -1.57 -28.49 -7.71
CA THR A 2 -0.77 -27.63 -8.60
C THR A 2 0.48 -27.20 -7.85
N SER A 3 1.65 -27.71 -8.26
CA SER A 3 2.94 -27.31 -7.69
C SER A 3 3.22 -25.85 -8.03
N PHE A 4 3.66 -25.06 -7.05
CA PHE A 4 4.07 -23.67 -7.25
C PHE A 4 5.18 -23.57 -8.32
N SER A 5 5.05 -22.68 -9.30
CA SER A 5 5.98 -22.50 -10.41
C SER A 5 6.48 -21.06 -10.52
N ILE A 6 7.76 -20.89 -10.24
CA ILE A 6 8.46 -19.61 -10.35
C ILE A 6 8.42 -19.05 -11.78
N LYS A 7 8.40 -19.93 -12.80
CA LYS A 7 8.33 -19.53 -14.21
C LYS A 7 7.02 -18.83 -14.53
N ARG A 8 5.90 -19.29 -13.95
CA ARG A 8 4.58 -18.66 -14.12
C ARG A 8 4.52 -17.31 -13.42
N VAL A 9 5.02 -17.22 -12.19
CA VAL A 9 5.12 -15.94 -11.45
C VAL A 9 5.94 -14.92 -12.23
N ASN A 10 7.10 -15.31 -12.77
CA ASN A 10 7.94 -14.41 -13.56
C ASN A 10 7.26 -13.97 -14.87
N ALA A 11 6.54 -14.86 -15.55
CA ALA A 11 5.80 -14.50 -16.75
C ALA A 11 4.69 -13.45 -16.47
N ILE A 12 3.97 -13.61 -15.35
CA ILE A 12 2.98 -12.62 -14.88
C ILE A 12 3.67 -11.29 -14.60
N PHE A 13 4.77 -11.32 -13.85
CA PHE A 13 5.54 -10.11 -13.50
C PHE A 13 6.01 -9.33 -14.73
N VAL A 14 6.65 -10.01 -15.71
CA VAL A 14 7.18 -9.36 -16.91
C VAL A 14 6.06 -8.75 -17.76
N LYS A 15 4.90 -9.42 -17.83
CA LYS A 15 3.71 -8.89 -18.51
C LYS A 15 3.22 -7.62 -17.80
N ASP A 16 2.95 -7.70 -16.50
CA ASP A 16 2.42 -6.58 -15.72
C ASP A 16 3.40 -5.39 -15.70
N TRP A 17 4.72 -5.64 -15.69
CA TRP A 17 5.74 -4.59 -15.81
C TRP A 17 5.62 -3.80 -17.11
N LYS A 18 5.46 -4.49 -18.24
CA LYS A 18 5.31 -3.85 -19.56
C LYS A 18 3.99 -3.08 -19.68
N ASP A 19 2.93 -3.62 -19.10
CA ASP A 19 1.62 -2.96 -19.08
C ASP A 19 1.68 -1.69 -18.22
N LEU A 20 2.29 -1.77 -17.03
CA LEU A 20 2.48 -0.64 -16.12
C LEU A 20 3.26 0.51 -16.77
N GLN A 21 4.37 0.20 -17.48
CA GLN A 21 5.17 1.22 -18.17
C GLN A 21 4.40 1.99 -19.26
N ARG A 22 3.30 1.43 -19.77
CA ARG A 22 2.45 2.07 -20.78
C ARG A 22 1.23 2.75 -20.16
N ASN A 23 0.98 2.50 -18.88
CA ASN A 23 -0.14 3.06 -18.14
C ASN A 23 0.24 4.42 -17.55
N SER A 24 -0.03 5.49 -18.32
CA SER A 24 0.27 6.87 -17.92
C SER A 24 -0.44 7.27 -16.63
N TYR A 25 -1.64 6.75 -16.37
CA TYR A 25 -2.35 6.97 -15.11
C TYR A 25 -1.59 6.42 -13.91
N VAL A 26 -1.11 5.17 -13.99
CA VAL A 26 -0.31 4.54 -12.92
C VAL A 26 1.02 5.26 -12.74
N LEU A 27 1.71 5.62 -13.82
CA LEU A 27 2.98 6.34 -13.74
C LEU A 27 2.81 7.73 -13.10
N PHE A 28 1.76 8.46 -13.48
CA PHE A 28 1.48 9.78 -12.92
C PHE A 28 1.11 9.70 -11.43
N THR A 29 0.31 8.71 -11.05
CA THR A 29 -0.05 8.50 -9.63
C THR A 29 1.17 8.14 -8.78
N LEU A 30 2.07 7.28 -9.27
CA LEU A 30 3.34 6.97 -8.59
C LEU A 30 4.29 8.18 -8.44
N ALA A 31 4.15 9.19 -9.30
CA ALA A 31 4.95 10.41 -9.21
C ALA A 31 4.46 11.37 -8.09
N LEU A 32 3.20 11.29 -7.65
CA LEU A 32 2.65 12.23 -6.66
C LEU A 32 3.37 12.20 -5.31
N PRO A 33 3.65 11.04 -4.68
CA PRO A 33 4.41 11.01 -3.44
C PRO A 33 5.83 11.56 -3.59
N LEU A 34 6.47 11.31 -4.75
CA LEU A 34 7.81 11.84 -5.04
C LEU A 34 7.79 13.37 -5.18
N PHE A 35 6.75 13.90 -5.83
CA PHE A 35 6.55 15.35 -5.93
C PHE A 35 6.41 15.98 -4.54
N PHE A 36 5.56 15.43 -3.67
CA PHE A 36 5.40 15.95 -2.30
C PHE A 36 6.69 15.83 -1.49
N ALA A 37 7.42 14.71 -1.61
CA ALA A 37 8.71 14.56 -0.94
C ALA A 37 9.72 15.63 -1.39
N ALA A 38 9.87 15.84 -2.71
CA ALA A 38 10.77 16.83 -3.25
C ALA A 38 10.36 18.26 -2.91
N TRP A 39 9.06 18.53 -2.83
CA TRP A 39 8.55 19.85 -2.44
C TRP A 39 8.87 20.11 -0.96
N LEU A 40 8.46 19.21 -0.07
CA LEU A 40 8.65 19.38 1.38
C LEU A 40 10.13 19.46 1.77
N GLY A 41 10.99 18.64 1.16
CA GLY A 41 12.44 18.72 1.36
C GLY A 41 13.02 20.08 0.90
N ARG A 42 12.55 20.64 -0.22
CA ARG A 42 13.06 21.93 -0.74
C ARG A 42 12.64 23.14 0.07
N ILE A 43 11.47 23.11 0.69
CA ILE A 43 11.02 24.24 1.54
C ILE A 43 11.63 24.18 2.94
N GLY A 44 12.40 23.13 3.26
CA GLY A 44 12.99 22.94 4.58
C GLY A 44 11.92 22.75 5.66
N GLU A 45 10.88 21.98 5.35
CA GLU A 45 9.85 21.64 6.33
C GLU A 45 10.47 20.82 7.47
N ASP A 46 10.31 21.28 8.72
CA ASP A 46 10.92 20.62 9.89
C ASP A 46 9.92 19.76 10.68
N SER A 47 8.62 19.82 10.37
CA SER A 47 7.64 19.00 11.08
C SER A 47 7.77 17.53 10.70
N ALA A 48 8.10 16.70 11.70
CA ALA A 48 8.29 15.25 11.51
C ALA A 48 7.08 14.58 10.83
N GLU A 49 5.86 15.03 11.14
CA GLU A 49 4.63 14.55 10.51
C GLU A 49 4.56 14.87 9.01
N MET A 50 4.90 16.09 8.59
CA MET A 50 4.86 16.47 7.17
C MET A 50 6.01 15.84 6.39
N ILE A 51 7.23 15.77 6.94
CA ILE A 51 8.37 15.12 6.26
C ILE A 51 8.07 13.63 6.02
N ALA A 52 7.35 12.99 6.94
CA ALA A 52 7.01 11.57 6.85
C ALA A 52 5.74 11.29 6.02
N PHE A 53 4.88 12.29 5.78
CA PHE A 53 3.67 12.17 4.98
C PHE A 53 3.92 11.55 3.58
N PRO A 54 4.90 11.99 2.77
CA PRO A 54 5.17 11.39 1.46
C PRO A 54 5.46 9.88 1.51
N ILE A 55 6.04 9.38 2.61
CA ILE A 55 6.35 7.95 2.79
C ILE A 55 5.05 7.16 3.01
N VAL A 56 4.19 7.62 3.92
CA VAL A 56 2.86 7.03 4.16
C VAL A 56 2.00 7.13 2.91
N PHE A 57 2.05 8.27 2.24
CA PHE A 57 1.31 8.52 1.01
C PHE A 57 1.77 7.60 -0.12
N ALA A 58 3.07 7.33 -0.23
CA ALA A 58 3.63 6.34 -1.16
C ALA A 58 3.13 4.93 -0.87
N LEU A 59 3.08 4.52 0.40
CA LEU A 59 2.55 3.22 0.82
C LEU A 59 1.09 3.04 0.42
N VAL A 60 0.26 4.08 0.57
CA VAL A 60 -1.16 4.05 0.18
C VAL A 60 -1.33 4.08 -1.34
N ILE A 61 -0.64 4.99 -2.04
CA ILE A 61 -0.79 5.11 -3.49
C ILE A 61 -0.22 3.89 -4.21
N ALA A 62 1.04 3.56 -3.99
CA ALA A 62 1.68 2.46 -4.71
C ALA A 62 1.21 1.09 -4.17
N GLY A 63 1.07 0.98 -2.85
CA GLY A 63 0.70 -0.28 -2.19
C GLY A 63 -0.78 -0.60 -2.32
N ALA A 64 -1.69 0.37 -2.21
CA ALA A 64 -3.13 0.11 -2.33
C ALA A 64 -3.70 0.51 -3.70
N PHE A 65 -3.52 1.75 -4.18
CA PHE A 65 -4.19 2.20 -5.41
C PHE A 65 -3.65 1.55 -6.67
N VAL A 66 -2.33 1.51 -6.85
CA VAL A 66 -1.73 0.87 -8.02
C VAL A 66 -2.02 -0.64 -8.00
N GLN A 67 -1.92 -1.27 -6.84
CA GLN A 67 -2.30 -2.67 -6.68
C GLN A 67 -3.79 -2.92 -7.04
N ALA A 68 -4.70 -2.05 -6.60
CA ALA A 68 -6.12 -2.14 -6.94
C ALA A 68 -6.34 -2.01 -8.45
N ALA A 69 -5.71 -1.02 -9.07
CA ALA A 69 -5.79 -0.78 -10.51
C ALA A 69 -5.29 -1.99 -11.31
N MET A 70 -4.13 -2.56 -10.96
CA MET A 70 -3.60 -3.75 -11.65
C MET A 70 -4.49 -4.99 -11.51
N VAL A 71 -5.19 -5.14 -10.38
CA VAL A 71 -6.13 -6.25 -10.16
C VAL A 71 -7.43 -6.02 -10.93
N ALA A 72 -7.95 -4.79 -10.95
CA ALA A 72 -9.17 -4.45 -11.66
C ALA A 72 -9.00 -4.41 -13.18
N GLU A 73 -7.82 -4.05 -13.68
CA GLU A 73 -7.50 -4.05 -15.11
C GLU A 73 -7.68 -5.45 -15.73
N GLU A 74 -7.34 -6.52 -14.99
CA GLU A 74 -7.58 -7.90 -15.45
C GLU A 74 -9.06 -8.26 -15.49
N LYS A 75 -9.87 -7.69 -14.59
CA LYS A 75 -11.33 -7.88 -14.63
C LYS A 75 -11.94 -7.18 -15.81
N GLU A 76 -11.54 -5.92 -16.01
CA GLU A 76 -12.04 -5.08 -17.09
C GLU A 76 -11.73 -5.68 -18.47
N LYS A 77 -10.53 -6.27 -18.63
CA LYS A 77 -10.11 -6.97 -19.85
C LYS A 77 -10.69 -8.40 -19.99
N ASN A 78 -11.54 -8.84 -19.05
CA ASN A 78 -12.07 -10.22 -18.96
C ASN A 78 -10.98 -11.32 -18.85
N THR A 79 -9.73 -10.95 -18.60
CA THR A 79 -8.59 -11.87 -18.47
C THR A 79 -8.51 -12.52 -17.10
N LEU A 80 -9.20 -11.97 -16.08
CA LEU A 80 -9.25 -12.55 -14.74
C LEU A 80 -9.87 -13.96 -14.77
N ARG A 81 -10.93 -14.19 -15.57
CA ARG A 81 -11.54 -15.53 -15.70
C ARG A 81 -10.56 -16.51 -16.35
N GLY A 82 -9.77 -16.04 -17.33
CA GLY A 82 -8.69 -16.80 -17.94
C GLY A 82 -7.57 -17.15 -16.94
N LEU A 83 -7.21 -16.24 -16.03
CA LEU A 83 -6.26 -16.49 -14.96
C LEU A 83 -6.77 -17.51 -13.93
N LEU A 84 -8.06 -17.42 -13.55
CA LEU A 84 -8.72 -18.37 -12.64
C LEU A 84 -8.86 -19.78 -13.23
N LEU A 85 -8.97 -19.87 -14.56
CA LEU A 85 -9.05 -21.12 -15.32
C LEU A 85 -7.68 -21.63 -15.80
N SER A 86 -6.62 -20.82 -15.67
CA SER A 86 -5.26 -21.23 -15.99
C SER A 86 -4.74 -22.25 -14.96
N PRO A 87 -3.74 -23.08 -15.29
CA PRO A 87 -3.13 -23.99 -14.33
C PRO A 87 -2.31 -23.27 -13.23
N ALA A 88 -2.28 -21.93 -13.24
CA ALA A 88 -1.62 -21.16 -12.20
C ALA A 88 -2.42 -21.22 -10.89
N SER A 89 -1.74 -21.42 -9.77
CA SER A 89 -2.43 -21.37 -8.48
C SER A 89 -2.84 -19.94 -8.16
N VAL A 90 -3.94 -19.80 -7.41
CA VAL A 90 -4.38 -18.53 -6.82
C VAL A 90 -3.23 -17.77 -6.17
N THR A 91 -2.42 -18.50 -5.40
CA THR A 91 -1.26 -17.97 -4.70
C THR A 91 -0.19 -17.46 -5.66
N GLU A 92 0.05 -18.13 -6.80
CA GLU A 92 1.00 -17.65 -7.82
C GLU A 92 0.53 -16.34 -8.46
N VAL A 93 -0.78 -16.23 -8.75
CA VAL A 93 -1.35 -15.01 -9.35
C VAL A 93 -1.28 -13.85 -8.38
N PHE A 94 -1.67 -14.05 -7.12
CA PHE A 94 -1.60 -13.01 -6.09
C PHE A 94 -0.17 -12.59 -5.79
N VAL A 95 0.73 -13.55 -5.56
CA VAL A 95 2.14 -13.26 -5.30
C VAL A 95 2.77 -12.56 -6.50
N GLY A 96 2.53 -13.04 -7.74
CA GLY A 96 3.08 -12.42 -8.94
C GLY A 96 2.61 -10.98 -9.16
N LYS A 97 1.33 -10.70 -8.91
CA LYS A 97 0.77 -9.34 -9.04
C LYS A 97 1.25 -8.42 -7.93
N SER A 98 1.17 -8.86 -6.68
CA SER A 98 1.62 -8.07 -5.54
C SER A 98 3.14 -7.85 -5.52
N LEU A 99 3.93 -8.70 -6.20
CA LEU A 99 5.39 -8.50 -6.32
C LEU A 99 5.72 -7.20 -7.03
N LEU A 100 5.05 -6.91 -8.15
CA LEU A 100 5.31 -5.70 -8.94
C LEU A 100 4.95 -4.44 -8.16
N SER A 101 3.72 -4.36 -7.65
CA SER A 101 3.32 -3.23 -6.80
C SER A 101 4.18 -3.13 -5.55
N GLY A 102 4.60 -4.24 -4.97
CA GLY A 102 5.52 -4.27 -3.84
C GLY A 102 6.87 -3.61 -4.15
N ILE A 103 7.52 -4.03 -5.25
CA ILE A 103 8.80 -3.46 -5.70
C ILE A 103 8.64 -1.97 -6.03
N MET A 104 7.58 -1.59 -6.74
CA MET A 104 7.31 -0.19 -7.06
C MET A 104 7.07 0.65 -5.80
N THR A 105 6.33 0.11 -4.82
CA THR A 105 6.10 0.81 -3.55
C THR A 105 7.41 1.03 -2.80
N VAL A 106 8.26 0.01 -2.70
CA VAL A 106 9.59 0.15 -2.06
C VAL A 106 10.45 1.17 -2.80
N ALA A 107 10.44 1.18 -4.13
CA ALA A 107 11.17 2.15 -4.93
C ALA A 107 10.68 3.59 -4.68
N VAL A 108 9.36 3.81 -4.69
CA VAL A 108 8.77 5.13 -4.42
C VAL A 108 9.02 5.57 -2.98
N VAL A 109 8.84 4.69 -1.99
CA VAL A 109 9.15 4.97 -0.58
C VAL A 109 10.62 5.38 -0.42
N THR A 110 11.54 4.66 -1.06
CA THR A 110 12.97 4.99 -1.03
C THR A 110 13.24 6.35 -1.67
N GLY A 111 12.59 6.65 -2.79
CA GLY A 111 12.65 7.96 -3.43
C GLY A 111 12.11 9.07 -2.53
N CYS A 112 10.99 8.83 -1.82
CA CYS A 112 10.42 9.78 -0.87
C CYS A 112 11.36 10.05 0.30
N ILE A 113 11.97 9.01 0.89
CA ILE A 113 12.95 9.16 1.98
C ILE A 113 14.12 10.05 1.53
N TRP A 114 14.65 9.81 0.34
CA TRP A 114 15.77 10.57 -0.20
C TRP A 114 15.38 12.03 -0.51
N LEU A 115 14.24 12.25 -1.18
CA LEU A 115 13.79 13.57 -1.61
C LEU A 115 13.30 14.47 -0.47
N ALA A 116 12.69 13.88 0.56
CA ALA A 116 12.21 14.59 1.74
C ALA A 116 13.32 14.78 2.80
N GLU A 117 14.54 14.28 2.57
CA GLU A 117 15.63 14.27 3.55
C GLU A 117 15.25 13.62 4.89
N PHE A 118 14.36 12.62 4.85
CA PHE A 118 13.84 11.97 6.04
C PHE A 118 14.95 11.17 6.74
N LYS A 119 15.21 11.49 8.01
CA LYS A 119 16.19 10.79 8.83
C LYS A 119 15.62 9.47 9.34
N VAL A 120 16.11 8.37 8.80
CA VAL A 120 15.72 7.02 9.25
C VAL A 120 16.32 6.75 10.63
N PRO A 121 15.50 6.52 11.68
CA PRO A 121 15.98 6.45 13.06
C PRO A 121 16.80 5.17 13.32
N SER A 122 16.19 4.01 13.10
CA SER A 122 16.87 2.71 13.17
C SER A 122 16.52 1.88 11.94
N LEU A 123 17.50 1.60 11.08
CA LEU A 123 17.25 0.95 9.80
C LEU A 123 16.49 -0.39 9.92
N PRO A 124 16.82 -1.33 10.83
CA PRO A 124 16.13 -2.62 10.89
C PRO A 124 14.65 -2.51 11.29
N LEU A 125 14.34 -1.77 12.36
CA LEU A 125 12.97 -1.64 12.84
C LEU A 125 12.14 -0.73 11.93
N PHE A 126 12.73 0.33 11.37
CA PHE A 126 12.08 1.15 10.37
C PHE A 126 11.71 0.30 9.13
N ALA A 127 12.66 -0.46 8.58
CA ALA A 127 12.41 -1.33 7.44
C ALA A 127 11.32 -2.39 7.76
N LEU A 128 11.32 -2.96 8.96
CA LEU A 128 10.26 -3.87 9.40
C LEU A 128 8.88 -3.20 9.40
N SER A 129 8.77 -1.96 9.91
CA SER A 129 7.52 -1.21 9.90
C SER A 129 6.99 -0.97 8.48
N ILE A 130 7.90 -0.64 7.54
CA ILE A 130 7.58 -0.47 6.12
C ILE A 130 7.11 -1.79 5.50
N VAL A 131 7.76 -2.91 5.79
CA VAL A 131 7.35 -4.23 5.27
C VAL A 131 5.97 -4.63 5.77
N ILE A 132 5.66 -4.43 7.06
CA ILE A 132 4.33 -4.74 7.61
C ILE A 132 3.27 -3.84 6.97
N ALA A 133 3.53 -2.53 6.85
CA ALA A 133 2.63 -1.60 6.19
C ALA A 133 2.46 -1.93 4.70
N LEU A 134 3.51 -2.38 4.02
CA LEU A 134 3.45 -2.81 2.63
C LEU A 134 2.51 -4.00 2.46
N VAL A 135 2.62 -5.01 3.32
CA VAL A 135 1.70 -6.17 3.31
C VAL A 135 0.26 -5.73 3.53
N LEU A 136 0.02 -4.84 4.49
CA LEU A 136 -1.29 -4.25 4.77
C LEU A 136 -1.87 -3.55 3.53
N PHE A 137 -1.15 -2.61 2.94
CA PHE A 137 -1.68 -1.81 1.83
C PHE A 137 -1.81 -2.62 0.54
N LEU A 138 -0.90 -3.57 0.27
CA LEU A 138 -1.08 -4.54 -0.83
C LEU A 138 -2.34 -5.39 -0.63
N ALA A 139 -2.63 -5.81 0.60
CA ALA A 139 -3.85 -6.55 0.91
C ALA A 139 -5.10 -5.69 0.69
N ILE A 140 -5.12 -4.45 1.19
CA ILE A 140 -6.22 -3.49 0.97
C ILE A 140 -6.40 -3.19 -0.52
N GLY A 141 -5.33 -2.88 -1.25
CA GLY A 141 -5.40 -2.62 -2.69
C GLY A 141 -5.97 -3.80 -3.46
N THR A 142 -5.52 -5.00 -3.12
CA THR A 142 -6.05 -6.21 -3.75
C THR A 142 -7.53 -6.40 -3.41
N LEU A 143 -7.95 -6.14 -2.17
CA LEU A 143 -9.36 -6.17 -1.77
C LEU A 143 -10.19 -5.19 -2.60
N LEU A 144 -9.74 -3.95 -2.78
CA LEU A 144 -10.41 -2.95 -3.60
C LEU A 144 -10.53 -3.41 -5.06
N GLY A 145 -9.45 -3.91 -5.65
CA GLY A 145 -9.48 -4.48 -7.00
C GLY A 145 -10.40 -5.71 -7.13
N LEU A 146 -10.55 -6.49 -6.07
CA LEU A 146 -11.51 -7.61 -6.02
C LEU A 146 -12.97 -7.16 -5.84
N LEU A 147 -13.21 -5.96 -5.32
CA LEU A 147 -14.56 -5.40 -5.15
C LEU A 147 -15.02 -4.59 -6.37
N SER A 148 -14.09 -4.00 -7.12
CA SER A 148 -14.38 -3.22 -8.33
C SER A 148 -14.58 -4.09 -9.58
N ARG A 149 -15.18 -3.48 -10.61
CA ARG A 149 -15.34 -4.03 -11.97
C ARG A 149 -14.36 -3.39 -12.96
N THR A 150 -14.00 -2.13 -12.76
CA THR A 150 -13.11 -1.37 -13.65
C THR A 150 -11.99 -0.67 -12.88
N VAL A 151 -10.94 -0.25 -13.59
CA VAL A 151 -9.86 0.57 -13.03
C VAL A 151 -10.43 1.89 -12.50
N MET A 152 -11.34 2.53 -13.23
CA MET A 152 -11.97 3.78 -12.78
C MET A 152 -12.76 3.60 -11.48
N GLU A 153 -13.48 2.49 -11.34
CA GLU A 153 -14.22 2.19 -10.11
C GLU A 153 -13.26 2.02 -8.91
N THR A 154 -12.06 1.44 -9.11
CA THR A 154 -11.06 1.33 -8.02
C THR A 154 -10.65 2.68 -7.46
N SER A 155 -10.50 3.69 -8.32
CA SER A 155 -10.13 5.03 -7.89
C SER A 155 -11.24 5.63 -7.02
N ILE A 156 -12.51 5.48 -7.42
CA ILE A 156 -13.67 6.01 -6.68
C ILE A 156 -13.81 5.33 -5.32
N ILE A 157 -13.81 3.99 -5.27
CA ILE A 157 -13.94 3.25 -4.00
C ILE A 157 -12.68 3.34 -3.13
N GLY A 158 -11.53 3.66 -3.73
CA GLY A 158 -10.26 3.86 -3.06
C GLY A 158 -10.18 5.22 -2.35
N MET A 159 -10.94 6.24 -2.79
CA MET A 159 -10.88 7.58 -2.19
C MET A 159 -11.05 7.59 -0.66
N PRO A 160 -12.02 6.88 -0.06
CA PRO A 160 -12.12 6.77 1.39
C PRO A 160 -10.86 6.16 2.03
N VAL A 161 -10.25 5.17 1.39
CA VAL A 161 -8.99 4.55 1.86
C VAL A 161 -7.85 5.56 1.82
N MET A 162 -7.75 6.37 0.76
CA MET A 162 -6.76 7.45 0.67
C MET A 162 -6.95 8.50 1.74
N LEU A 163 -8.19 8.95 1.98
CA LEU A 163 -8.48 9.97 2.98
C LEU A 163 -8.21 9.46 4.40
N ILE A 164 -8.65 8.24 4.72
CA ILE A 164 -8.52 7.67 6.06
C ILE A 164 -7.07 7.24 6.35
N PHE A 165 -6.39 6.56 5.43
CA PHE A 165 -5.06 6.02 5.70
C PHE A 165 -3.91 6.86 5.15
N GLY A 166 -4.15 7.65 4.10
CA GLY A 166 -3.12 8.46 3.46
C GLY A 166 -3.06 9.89 3.98
N MET A 167 -4.18 10.45 4.44
CA MET A 167 -4.29 11.89 4.75
C MET A 167 -4.90 12.19 6.12
N SER A 168 -5.27 11.20 6.93
CA SER A 168 -5.97 11.45 8.20
C SER A 168 -5.15 12.28 9.18
N SER A 169 -3.83 12.13 9.20
CA SER A 169 -2.92 12.94 10.01
C SER A 169 -3.06 14.44 9.70
N MET A 170 -3.25 14.81 8.42
CA MET A 170 -3.40 16.20 8.00
C MET A 170 -4.66 16.87 8.55
N PHE A 171 -5.71 16.09 8.80
CA PHE A 171 -7.00 16.59 9.29
C PHE A 171 -7.19 16.36 10.79
N LYS A 172 -6.28 15.62 11.45
CA LYS A 172 -6.39 15.26 12.86
C LYS A 172 -6.49 16.49 13.77
N SER A 173 -5.69 17.53 13.48
CA SER A 173 -5.70 18.80 14.22
C SER A 173 -7.01 19.58 14.10
N MET A 174 -7.83 19.30 13.09
CA MET A 174 -9.13 19.94 12.86
C MET A 174 -10.27 19.23 13.61
N ILE A 175 -10.01 18.06 14.21
CA ILE A 175 -11.01 17.23 14.87
C ILE A 175 -10.95 17.49 16.38
N THR A 176 -12.08 17.89 16.95
CA THR A 176 -12.22 18.20 18.39
C THR A 176 -12.85 17.05 19.19
N ASN A 177 -13.43 16.06 18.52
CA ASN A 177 -14.10 14.94 19.18
C ASN A 177 -13.08 13.89 19.66
N GLU A 178 -12.97 13.72 20.98
CA GLU A 178 -12.01 12.81 21.62
C GLU A 178 -12.19 11.34 21.19
N THR A 179 -13.42 10.90 20.94
CA THR A 179 -13.69 9.52 20.49
C THR A 179 -13.11 9.30 19.09
N ILE A 180 -13.29 10.28 18.19
CA ILE A 180 -12.74 10.19 16.82
C ILE A 180 -11.22 10.22 16.87
N LEU A 181 -10.62 11.12 17.65
CA LEU A 181 -9.17 11.19 17.83
C LEU A 181 -8.59 9.87 18.34
N THR A 182 -9.26 9.24 19.31
CA THR A 182 -8.86 7.92 19.83
C THR A 182 -8.87 6.86 18.73
N VAL A 183 -9.87 6.85 17.83
CA VAL A 183 -9.91 5.91 16.70
C VAL A 183 -8.80 6.19 15.70
N LEU A 184 -8.51 7.45 15.39
CA LEU A 184 -7.44 7.83 14.48
C LEU A 184 -6.08 7.34 14.97
N ASP A 185 -5.84 7.40 16.28
CA ASP A 185 -4.60 6.95 16.92
C ASP A 185 -4.24 5.47 16.69
N TYR A 186 -5.21 4.64 16.29
CA TYR A 186 -5.03 3.23 15.94
C TYR A 186 -4.94 3.01 14.43
N LEU A 187 -5.00 4.05 13.60
CA LEU A 187 -4.84 3.91 12.16
C LEU A 187 -3.39 3.60 11.79
N PRO A 188 -3.15 2.79 10.74
CA PRO A 188 -1.83 2.44 10.24
C PRO A 188 -0.86 3.61 10.06
N ASN A 189 -1.32 4.76 9.56
CA ASN A 189 -0.46 5.94 9.40
C ASN A 189 -0.02 6.53 10.74
N GLU A 190 -0.91 6.65 11.71
CA GLU A 190 -0.57 7.12 13.06
C GLU A 190 0.34 6.13 13.79
N LEU A 191 0.11 4.82 13.61
CA LEU A 191 0.96 3.77 14.16
C LEU A 191 2.38 3.83 13.58
N LEU A 192 2.53 4.08 12.27
CA LEU A 192 3.83 4.30 11.65
C LEU A 192 4.55 5.52 12.25
N MET A 193 3.83 6.64 12.42
CA MET A 193 4.39 7.84 13.06
C MET A 193 4.84 7.59 14.49
N LYS A 194 4.03 6.85 15.28
CA LYS A 194 4.39 6.45 16.65
C LYS A 194 5.62 5.54 16.68
N ILE A 195 5.74 4.61 15.73
CA ILE A 195 6.94 3.78 15.60
C ILE A 195 8.15 4.65 15.27
N TRP A 196 8.07 5.52 14.26
CA TRP A 196 9.23 6.29 13.80
C TRP A 196 9.72 7.29 14.84
N SER A 197 8.83 8.08 15.43
CA SER A 197 9.15 9.00 16.53
C SER A 197 9.58 8.27 17.80
N GLY A 198 9.00 7.09 18.06
CA GLY A 198 9.39 6.27 19.20
C GLY A 198 10.80 5.70 19.07
N LEU A 199 11.19 5.27 17.86
CA LEU A 199 12.55 4.82 17.56
C LEU A 199 13.58 5.94 17.67
N GLU A 200 13.22 7.17 17.31
CA GLU A 200 14.10 8.34 17.45
C GLU A 200 14.30 8.75 18.91
N SER A 201 13.22 8.72 19.72
CA SER A 201 13.25 9.07 21.14
C SER A 201 13.72 7.94 22.07
N GLY A 202 13.90 6.73 21.54
CA GLY A 202 14.25 5.54 22.33
C GLY A 202 13.10 4.99 23.19
N SER A 203 11.86 5.34 22.88
CA SER A 203 10.67 4.85 23.60
C SER A 203 10.24 3.46 23.12
N PHE A 204 9.39 2.79 23.92
CA PHE A 204 8.90 1.45 23.60
C PHE A 204 7.86 1.49 22.47
N VAL A 205 8.19 0.88 21.34
CA VAL A 205 7.34 0.85 20.12
C VAL A 205 6.62 -0.49 19.90
N GLY A 206 6.78 -1.46 20.80
CA GLY A 206 6.30 -2.83 20.60
C GLY A 206 4.79 -2.95 20.46
N GLU A 207 4.03 -2.12 21.19
CA GLU A 207 2.57 -2.06 21.08
C GLU A 207 2.13 -1.62 19.69
N SER A 208 2.73 -0.54 19.16
CA SER A 208 2.40 -0.03 17.82
C SER A 208 2.74 -1.05 16.73
N PHE A 209 3.85 -1.78 16.86
CA PHE A 209 4.17 -2.90 15.95
C PHE A 209 3.14 -4.02 15.99
N LEU A 210 2.67 -4.39 17.18
CA LEU A 210 1.68 -5.44 17.34
C LEU A 210 0.36 -5.04 16.66
N ILE A 211 -0.12 -3.83 16.93
CA ILE A 211 -1.38 -3.33 16.34
C ILE A 211 -1.26 -3.21 14.81
N LEU A 212 -0.14 -2.71 14.29
CA LEU A 212 0.10 -2.63 12.86
C LEU A 212 0.13 -4.03 12.20
N THR A 213 0.70 -5.02 12.90
CA THR A 213 0.71 -6.42 12.45
C THR A 213 -0.71 -7.01 12.44
N VAL A 214 -1.54 -6.72 13.45
CA VAL A 214 -2.95 -7.13 13.48
C VAL A 214 -3.70 -6.54 12.29
N TRP A 215 -3.51 -5.27 11.96
CA TRP A 215 -4.10 -4.66 10.77
C TRP A 215 -3.68 -5.37 9.48
N ALA A 216 -2.40 -5.72 9.33
CA ALA A 216 -1.91 -6.47 8.19
C ALA A 216 -2.58 -7.86 8.09
N LEU A 217 -2.65 -8.60 9.20
CA LEU A 217 -3.28 -9.91 9.26
C LEU A 217 -4.78 -9.87 8.96
N VAL A 218 -5.51 -8.91 9.53
CA VAL A 218 -6.95 -8.71 9.28
C VAL A 218 -7.19 -8.36 7.81
N SER A 219 -6.37 -7.48 7.23
CA SER A 219 -6.48 -7.09 5.83
C SER A 219 -6.24 -8.28 4.90
N VAL A 220 -5.20 -9.08 5.15
CA VAL A 220 -4.91 -10.30 4.39
C VAL A 220 -6.05 -11.31 4.52
N ALA A 221 -6.56 -11.53 5.74
CA ALA A 221 -7.68 -12.45 5.98
C ALA A 221 -8.94 -12.00 5.23
N ALA A 222 -9.29 -10.71 5.28
CA ALA A 222 -10.41 -10.15 4.54
C ALA A 222 -10.27 -10.36 3.03
N THR A 223 -9.08 -10.10 2.47
CA THR A 223 -8.78 -10.32 1.05
C THR A 223 -8.93 -11.80 0.66
N VAL A 224 -8.43 -12.73 1.48
CA VAL A 224 -8.58 -14.17 1.24
C VAL A 224 -10.05 -14.59 1.27
N VAL A 225 -10.84 -14.10 2.22
CA VAL A 225 -12.27 -14.42 2.34
C VAL A 225 -13.05 -13.91 1.13
N VAL A 226 -12.86 -12.65 0.73
CA VAL A 226 -13.54 -12.06 -0.43
C VAL A 226 -13.12 -12.75 -1.73
N TYR A 227 -11.84 -13.07 -1.87
CA TYR A 227 -11.34 -13.80 -3.02
C TYR A 227 -12.01 -15.17 -3.17
N ARG A 228 -12.11 -15.93 -2.07
CA ARG A 228 -12.75 -17.26 -2.08
C ARG A 228 -14.23 -17.18 -2.48
N LYS A 229 -14.96 -16.17 -2.01
CA LYS A 229 -16.36 -15.95 -2.40
C LYS A 229 -16.48 -15.68 -3.91
N ARG A 230 -15.68 -14.74 -4.43
CA ARG A 230 -15.71 -14.36 -5.85
C ARG A 230 -15.27 -15.44 -6.84
N ARG A 231 -14.60 -16.50 -6.38
CA ARG A 231 -14.24 -17.65 -7.22
C ARG A 231 -15.40 -18.63 -7.43
N MET A 232 -16.38 -18.62 -6.53
CA MET A 232 -17.53 -19.53 -6.55
C MET A 232 -18.71 -18.97 -7.34
N ASP A 233 -18.67 -17.66 -7.66
CA ASP A 233 -19.58 -16.94 -8.56
C ASP A 233 -19.09 -17.01 -10.01
#